data_AF-A0A0T9RT68-F1
#
_entry.id   AF-A0A0T9RT68-F1
#
_cell.length_a   1.000
_cell.length_b   1.000
_cell.length_c   1.000
_cell.angle_alpha   90.00
_cell.angle_beta   90.00
_cell.angle_gamma   90.00
#
_symmetry.space_group_name_H-M   'P 1'
#
loop_
_entity.id
_entity.type
_entity.pdbx_description
1 polymer ?
#
loop_
_entity_poly.entity_id
_entity_poly.type
_entity_poly.pdbx_seq_one_letter_code
_entity_poly.pdbx_strand_id
1 'polypeptide(L)'
;MGIVILEFAKSFINERVSAQVFANAYIELWRIERDQHISLKDDEKLSECLSSIFCLADLYNPDSDREEYELDDKQLYEQVLQLINKLNQDALNK
;
A
#
# COMPACT_ATOMS: atom_id res chain seq x y z
N MET A 1 1.41 9.14 -12.25
CA MET A 1 0.14 9.15 -11.51
C MET A 1 -0.21 7.72 -11.20
N GLY A 2 0.30 7.23 -10.08
CA GLY A 2 -0.03 5.93 -9.48
C GLY A 2 -1.46 5.86 -8.95
N ILE A 3 -2.43 6.32 -9.73
CA ILE A 3 -3.85 6.27 -9.39
C ILE A 3 -4.31 4.82 -9.30
N VAL A 4 -3.81 3.95 -10.16
CA VAL A 4 -4.22 2.54 -10.20
C VAL A 4 -3.83 1.83 -8.92
N ILE A 5 -2.55 1.94 -8.52
CA ILE A 5 -2.07 1.37 -7.26
C ILE A 5 -2.73 1.99 -6.02
N LEU A 6 -3.04 3.29 -6.04
CA LEU A 6 -3.79 3.94 -4.97
C LEU A 6 -5.22 3.38 -4.85
N GLU A 7 -5.94 3.23 -5.97
CA GLU A 7 -7.29 2.65 -5.97
C GLU A 7 -7.28 1.17 -5.58
N PHE A 8 -6.19 0.46 -5.88
CA PHE A 8 -5.98 -0.90 -5.40
C PHE A 8 -5.80 -0.95 -3.86
N ALA A 9 -4.99 -0.06 -3.29
CA ALA A 9 -4.89 0.09 -1.83
C ALA A 9 -6.23 0.47 -1.18
N LYS A 10 -7.01 1.35 -1.81
CA LYS A 10 -8.37 1.65 -1.35
C LYS A 10 -9.29 0.43 -1.42
N SER A 11 -9.13 -0.44 -2.41
CA SER A 11 -9.92 -1.67 -2.51
C SER A 11 -9.62 -2.63 -1.36
N PHE A 12 -8.36 -2.69 -0.90
CA PHE A 12 -7.96 -3.47 0.28
C PHE A 12 -8.60 -2.96 1.57
N ILE A 13 -8.52 -1.66 1.86
CA ILE A 13 -9.14 -1.10 3.08
C ILE A 13 -10.67 -1.12 3.05
N ASN A 14 -11.27 -1.33 1.87
CA ASN A 14 -12.70 -1.58 1.71
C ASN A 14 -13.03 -3.08 1.74
N GLU A 15 -12.11 -3.93 2.20
CA GLU A 15 -12.26 -5.37 2.38
C GLU A 15 -12.64 -6.13 1.09
N ARG A 16 -12.33 -5.57 -0.09
CA ARG A 16 -12.63 -6.21 -1.38
C ARG A 16 -11.60 -7.26 -1.78
N VAL A 17 -10.42 -7.23 -1.17
CA VAL A 17 -9.32 -8.15 -1.40
C VAL A 17 -8.72 -8.56 -0.05
N SER A 18 -8.30 -9.82 0.06
CA SER A 18 -7.58 -10.32 1.25
C SER A 18 -6.17 -9.73 1.35
N ALA A 19 -5.59 -9.72 2.56
CA ALA A 19 -4.22 -9.26 2.82
C ALA A 19 -3.18 -9.93 1.91
N GLN A 20 -3.22 -11.26 1.77
CA GLN A 20 -2.29 -12.00 0.90
C GLN A 20 -2.34 -11.57 -0.56
N VAL A 21 -3.54 -11.49 -1.13
CA VAL A 21 -3.75 -11.05 -2.52
C VAL A 21 -3.29 -9.60 -2.67
N PHE A 22 -3.60 -8.75 -1.70
CA PHE A 22 -3.19 -7.36 -1.69
C PHE A 22 -1.66 -7.23 -1.69
N ALA A 23 -0.95 -7.86 -0.75
CA ALA A 23 0.50 -7.75 -0.63
C ALA A 23 1.21 -8.16 -1.92
N ASN A 24 0.89 -9.34 -2.45
CA ASN A 24 1.50 -9.87 -3.67
C ASN A 24 1.23 -8.98 -4.88
N ALA A 25 -0.05 -8.60 -5.10
CA ALA A 25 -0.42 -7.81 -6.26
C ALA A 25 0.09 -6.36 -6.16
N TYR A 26 0.12 -5.77 -4.96
CA TYR A 26 0.58 -4.41 -4.74
C TYR A 26 2.07 -4.27 -5.09
N ILE A 27 2.91 -5.21 -4.64
CA ILE A 27 4.35 -5.25 -4.95
C ILE A 27 4.57 -5.29 -6.46
N GLU A 28 3.86 -6.15 -7.18
CA GLU A 28 3.99 -6.27 -8.63
C GLU A 28 3.47 -5.02 -9.37
N LEU A 29 2.32 -4.47 -8.96
CA LEU A 29 1.80 -3.21 -9.53
C LEU A 29 2.78 -2.05 -9.33
N TRP A 30 3.38 -1.95 -8.13
CA TRP A 30 4.36 -0.91 -7.81
C TRP A 30 5.61 -1.02 -8.72
N ARG A 31 6.13 -2.24 -8.91
CA ARG A 31 7.27 -2.50 -9.80
C ARG A 31 6.94 -2.12 -11.25
N ILE A 32 5.77 -2.50 -11.75
CA ILE A 32 5.31 -2.15 -13.10
C ILE A 32 5.26 -0.63 -13.28
N GLU A 33 4.62 0.10 -12.36
CA GLU A 33 4.51 1.56 -12.47
C GLU A 33 5.87 2.25 -12.41
N ARG A 34 6.78 1.78 -11.55
CA ARG A 34 8.16 2.27 -11.47
C ARG A 34 8.91 2.05 -12.78
N ASP A 35 8.87 0.84 -13.33
CA ASP A 35 9.60 0.46 -14.53
C ASP A 35 9.06 1.15 -15.78
N GLN A 36 7.79 1.54 -15.77
CA GLN A 36 7.15 2.36 -16.81
C GLN A 36 7.33 3.87 -16.58
N HIS A 37 8.08 4.29 -15.56
CA HIS A 37 8.27 5.69 -15.17
C HIS A 37 6.96 6.47 -14.90
N ILE A 38 5.87 5.76 -14.56
CA ILE A 38 4.56 6.35 -14.27
C ILE A 38 4.58 7.11 -12.95
N SER A 39 5.34 6.60 -11.97
CA SER A 39 5.47 7.16 -10.62
C SER A 39 6.19 8.52 -10.57
N LEU A 40 6.91 8.90 -11.63
CA LEU A 40 7.63 10.19 -11.70
C LEU A 40 6.71 11.42 -11.76
N LYS A 41 5.41 11.22 -11.96
CA LYS A 41 4.40 12.29 -12.02
C LYS A 41 3.61 12.44 -10.72
N ASP A 42 3.97 11.68 -9.68
CA ASP A 42 3.25 11.68 -8.41
C ASP A 42 3.75 12.85 -7.55
N ASP A 43 2.85 13.49 -6.80
CA ASP A 43 3.30 14.47 -5.82
C ASP A 43 3.98 13.76 -4.64
N GLU A 44 4.84 14.49 -3.92
CA GLU A 44 5.69 13.94 -2.86
C GLU A 44 4.90 13.14 -1.82
N LYS A 45 3.71 13.62 -1.42
CA LYS A 45 2.87 12.94 -0.44
C LYS A 45 2.31 11.62 -0.95
N LEU A 46 1.88 11.60 -2.22
CA LEU A 46 1.41 10.38 -2.87
C LEU A 46 2.56 9.37 -3.00
N SER A 47 3.74 9.82 -3.43
CA SER A 47 4.93 8.96 -3.54
C SER A 47 5.35 8.37 -2.19
N GLU A 48 5.36 9.18 -1.12
CA GLU A 48 5.65 8.71 0.25
C GLU A 48 4.63 7.66 0.70
N CYS A 49 3.33 7.92 0.49
CA CYS A 49 2.26 6.98 0.85
C CYS A 49 2.42 5.64 0.11
N LEU A 50 2.57 5.67 -1.21
CA LEU A 50 2.65 4.46 -2.04
C LEU A 50 3.91 3.63 -1.74
N SER A 51 5.05 4.28 -1.50
CA SER A 51 6.29 3.61 -1.09
C SER A 51 6.21 3.04 0.33
N SER A 52 5.54 3.71 1.25
CA SER A 52 5.31 3.19 2.60
C SER A 52 4.44 1.94 2.59
N ILE A 53 3.37 1.93 1.79
CA ILE A 53 2.52 0.75 1.61
C ILE A 53 3.30 -0.42 0.99
N PHE A 54 4.22 -0.15 0.05
CA PHE A 54 5.10 -1.18 -0.50
C PHE A 54 5.92 -1.87 0.59
N CYS A 55 6.54 -1.09 1.49
CA CYS A 55 7.30 -1.66 2.61
C CYS A 55 6.42 -2.51 3.52
N LEU A 56 5.18 -2.09 3.80
CA LEU A 56 4.24 -2.89 4.60
C LEU A 56 3.86 -4.20 3.91
N ALA A 57 3.63 -4.17 2.60
CA ALA A 57 3.34 -5.36 1.82
C ALA A 57 4.53 -6.33 1.77
N ASP A 58 5.76 -5.83 1.74
CA ASP A 58 6.99 -6.63 1.75
C ASP A 58 7.26 -7.27 3.13
N LEU A 59 6.78 -6.65 4.21
CA LEU A 59 6.84 -7.18 5.59
C LEU A 59 5.70 -8.15 5.94
N TYR A 60 4.74 -8.34 5.05
CA TYR A 60 3.59 -9.20 5.33
C TYR A 60 3.94 -10.69 5.21
N ASN A 61 3.56 -11.47 6.23
CA ASN A 61 3.69 -12.92 6.23
C ASN A 61 2.41 -13.55 6.84
N PRO A 62 1.62 -14.32 6.08
CA PRO A 62 0.41 -14.96 6.60
C PRO A 62 0.70 -16.11 7.57
N ASP A 63 1.91 -16.67 7.52
CA ASP A 63 2.22 -17.97 8.11
C ASP A 63 2.53 -17.84 9.60
N SER A 64 2.45 -18.96 10.31
CA SER A 64 2.68 -19.01 11.77
C SER A 64 4.15 -18.95 12.16
N ASP A 65 5.07 -19.06 11.19
CA ASP A 65 6.51 -18.92 11.37
C ASP A 65 6.99 -17.47 11.22
N ARG A 66 6.04 -16.53 11.13
CA ARG A 66 6.27 -15.09 11.04
C ARG A 66 7.17 -14.56 12.17
N GLU A 67 8.15 -13.75 11.79
CA GLU A 67 9.05 -13.05 12.72
C GLU A 67 8.34 -11.88 13.43
N GLU A 68 8.84 -11.44 14.59
CA GLU A 68 8.17 -10.39 15.40
C GLU A 68 7.98 -9.04 14.66
N TYR A 69 8.81 -8.76 13.66
CA TYR A 69 8.75 -7.52 12.88
C TYR A 69 7.84 -7.61 11.65
N GLU A 70 7.41 -8.81 11.28
CA GLU A 70 6.54 -9.05 10.13
C GLU A 70 5.06 -8.87 10.52
N LEU A 71 4.22 -8.63 9.51
CA LEU A 71 2.81 -8.27 9.71
C LEU A 71 1.86 -9.43 9.42
N ASP A 72 0.86 -9.62 10.28
CA ASP A 72 -0.34 -10.39 9.93
C ASP A 72 -1.36 -9.58 9.12
N ASP A 73 -2.45 -10.24 8.72
CA ASP A 73 -3.56 -9.66 7.97
C ASP A 73 -4.13 -8.39 8.61
N LYS A 74 -4.31 -8.41 9.93
CA LYS A 74 -4.92 -7.31 10.68
C LYS A 74 -3.95 -6.14 10.80
N GLN A 75 -2.69 -6.41 11.13
CA GLN A 75 -1.64 -5.40 11.24
C GLN A 75 -1.37 -4.72 9.91
N LEU A 76 -1.37 -5.47 8.80
CA LEU A 76 -1.26 -4.91 7.46
C LEU A 76 -2.45 -3.98 7.16
N TYR A 77 -3.67 -4.46 7.40
CA TYR A 77 -4.89 -3.67 7.18
C TYR A 77 -4.87 -2.34 7.96
N GLU A 78 -4.60 -2.40 9.27
CA GLU A 78 -4.62 -1.22 10.14
C GLU A 78 -3.59 -0.17 9.70
N GLN A 79 -2.38 -0.60 9.33
CA GLN A 79 -1.33 0.33 8.89
C GLN A 79 -1.61 0.93 7.51
N VAL A 80 -2.12 0.15 6.56
CA VAL A 80 -2.51 0.68 5.24
C VAL A 80 -3.67 1.67 5.39
N LEU A 81 -4.66 1.37 6.23
CA LEU A 81 -5.77 2.28 6.54
C LEU A 81 -5.26 3.61 7.11
N GLN A 82 -4.31 3.58 8.04
CA GLN A 82 -3.71 4.79 8.60
C GLN A 82 -3.01 5.64 7.53
N LEU A 83 -2.23 5.03 6.64
CA LEU A 83 -1.55 5.74 5.55
C LEU A 83 -2.53 6.39 4.57
N ILE A 84 -3.59 5.69 4.17
CA ILE A 84 -4.63 6.25 3.28
C ILE A 84 -5.39 7.38 3.96
N ASN A 85 -5.71 7.25 5.25
CA ASN A 85 -6.38 8.31 6.00
C ASN A 85 -5.50 9.56 6.14
N LYS A 86 -4.20 9.39 6.42
CA LYS A 86 -3.21 10.49 6.45
C LYS A 86 -3.19 11.22 5.10
N LEU A 87 -3.08 10.48 4.00
CA LEU A 87 -3.08 11.03 2.64
C LEU A 87 -4.36 11.84 2.33
N ASN A 88 -5.53 11.33 2.74
CA ASN A 88 -6.81 12.03 2.52
C ASN A 88 -6.92 13.32 3.35
N GLN A 89 -6.47 13.32 4.60
CA GLN A 89 -6.42 14.52 5.44
C GLN A 89 -5.49 15.58 4.84
N ASP A 90 -4.34 15.15 4.33
CA ASP A 90 -3.37 16.01 3.65
C ASP A 90 -3.91 16.65 2.37
N ALA A 91 -4.88 16.02 1.71
CA ALA A 91 -5.55 16.57 0.53
C ALA A 91 -6.64 17.59 0.88
N LEU A 92 -7.30 17.46 2.03
CA LEU A 92 -8.34 18.37 2.52
C LEU A 92 -7.78 19.68 3.11
N ASN A 93 -6.52 19.67 3.54
CA ASN A 93 -5.83 20.82 4.13
C ASN A 93 -5.03 21.66 3.11
N LYS A 94 -5.18 21.40 1.80
CA LYS A 94 -4.62 22.18 0.70
C LYS A 94 -5.63 23.21 0.20
#